data_AF-A0A965UTD5-F1
#
_entry.id   AF-A0A965UTD5-F1
#
_cell.length_a   1.000
_cell.length_b   1.000
_cell.length_c   1.000
_cell.angle_alpha   90.00
_cell.angle_beta   90.00
_cell.angle_gamma   90.00
#
_symmetry.space_group_name_H-M   'P 1'
#
loop_
_entity.id
_entity.type
_entity.pdbx_description
1 polymer ?
#
loop_
_entity_poly.entity_id
_entity_poly.type
_entity_poly.pdbx_seq_one_letter_code
_entity_poly.pdbx_strand_id
1 'polypeptide(L)'
;MRIAQEDFTPEAYREAQEEWFRQLFGDDYAKNADKELARPGPKSKAQTPAPPSERIKGSEENRPGSAATKSTGGKIDIGEGTEEAIKNKLKEWKEKYPNRKAPSLGTLKKVFRRGAGAYSTSFRPTIRGGKPNSRNAWALARVSKFLKMAGGGEVKESYRKADGDLL
;
A
#
# COMPACT_ATOMS: atom_id res chain seq x y z
N MET A 1 -36.45 -7.86 -1.69
CA MET A 1 -37.09 -6.78 -2.47
C MET A 1 -36.08 -5.64 -2.56
N ARG A 2 -35.66 -5.22 -3.76
CA ARG A 2 -34.84 -4.00 -3.93
C ARG A 2 -35.81 -2.84 -4.10
N ILE A 3 -35.71 -1.83 -3.26
CA ILE A 3 -36.48 -0.59 -3.42
C ILE A 3 -35.84 0.15 -4.60
N ALA A 4 -36.59 0.40 -5.67
CA ALA A 4 -36.10 1.17 -6.81
C ALA A 4 -36.08 2.66 -6.43
N GLN A 5 -34.97 3.34 -6.69
CA GLN A 5 -34.80 4.75 -6.35
C GLN A 5 -35.74 5.68 -7.15
N GLU A 6 -36.27 5.17 -8.26
CA GLU A 6 -37.02 5.91 -9.28
C GLU A 6 -38.40 6.39 -8.79
N ASP A 7 -38.92 5.81 -7.70
CA ASP A 7 -40.26 6.08 -7.17
C ASP A 7 -40.26 6.97 -5.90
N PHE A 8 -39.09 7.44 -5.45
CA PHE A 8 -38.94 8.14 -4.17
C PHE A 8 -38.14 9.44 -4.30
N THR A 9 -38.44 10.44 -3.46
CA THR A 9 -37.51 11.55 -3.24
C THR A 9 -36.22 11.03 -2.58
N PRO A 10 -35.05 11.65 -2.79
CA PRO A 10 -33.78 11.17 -2.23
C PRO A 10 -33.80 10.96 -0.71
N GLU A 11 -34.56 11.79 0.00
CA GLU A 11 -34.77 11.72 1.43
C GLU A 11 -35.67 10.54 1.81
N ALA A 12 -36.82 10.39 1.13
CA ALA A 12 -37.73 9.27 1.36
C ALA A 12 -37.09 7.92 1.01
N TYR A 13 -36.24 7.88 -0.01
CA TYR A 13 -35.49 6.69 -0.37
C TYR A 13 -34.48 6.30 0.72
N ARG A 14 -33.78 7.29 1.31
CA ARG A 14 -32.83 7.05 2.41
C ARG A 14 -33.56 6.57 3.66
N GLU A 15 -34.69 7.18 4.01
CA GLU A 15 -35.50 6.76 5.16
C GLU A 15 -36.05 5.34 4.97
N ALA A 16 -36.63 5.03 3.81
CA ALA A 16 -37.13 3.70 3.50
C ALA A 16 -35.99 2.66 3.48
N GLN A 17 -34.80 3.03 3.00
CA GLN A 17 -33.63 2.17 3.03
C GLN A 17 -33.17 1.92 4.48
N GLU A 18 -33.11 2.95 5.32
CA GLU A 18 -32.76 2.83 6.74
C GLU A 18 -33.75 1.98 7.53
N GLU A 19 -35.05 2.18 7.34
CA GLU A 19 -36.09 1.37 7.97
C GLU A 19 -35.99 -0.10 7.56
N TRP A 20 -35.75 -0.35 6.26
CA TRP A 20 -35.53 -1.69 5.75
C TRP A 20 -34.30 -2.36 6.38
N PHE A 21 -33.19 -1.62 6.54
CA PHE A 21 -32.00 -2.13 7.22
C PHE A 21 -32.26 -2.41 8.71
N ARG A 22 -33.00 -1.55 9.42
CA ARG A 22 -33.39 -1.80 10.82
C ARG A 22 -34.30 -3.02 10.96
N GLN A 23 -35.23 -3.21 10.04
CA GLN A 23 -36.14 -4.37 10.06
C GLN A 23 -35.39 -5.70 9.82
N LEU A 24 -34.35 -5.69 8.99
CA LEU A 24 -33.55 -6.89 8.69
C LEU A 24 -32.48 -7.21 9.70
N PHE A 25 -31.83 -6.19 10.26
CA PHE A 25 -30.62 -6.34 11.08
C PHE A 25 -30.76 -5.84 12.52
N GLY A 26 -31.95 -5.35 12.90
CA GLY A 26 -32.24 -4.81 14.22
C GLY A 26 -31.84 -3.34 14.39
N ASP A 27 -32.35 -2.71 15.45
CA ASP A 27 -32.13 -1.29 15.75
C ASP A 27 -30.66 -0.95 16.07
N ASP A 28 -29.83 -1.95 16.37
CA ASP A 28 -28.41 -1.80 16.64
C ASP A 28 -27.51 -2.02 15.40
N TYR A 29 -28.09 -2.25 14.22
CA TYR A 29 -27.37 -2.40 12.95
C TYR A 29 -26.33 -1.30 12.72
N ALA A 30 -26.70 -0.04 12.91
CA ALA A 30 -25.78 1.09 12.70
C ALA A 30 -24.61 1.10 13.69
N LYS A 31 -24.78 0.54 14.90
CA LYS A 31 -23.72 0.44 15.92
C LYS A 31 -22.79 -0.75 15.70
N ASN A 32 -23.27 -1.79 15.03
CA ASN A 32 -22.51 -3.02 14.76
C ASN A 32 -21.99 -3.12 13.33
N ALA A 33 -22.44 -2.28 12.39
CA ALA A 33 -22.00 -2.28 11.00
C ALA A 33 -20.46 -2.24 10.88
N ASP A 34 -19.79 -1.41 11.68
CA ASP A 34 -18.33 -1.31 11.69
C ASP A 34 -17.63 -2.57 12.25
N LYS A 35 -18.28 -3.28 13.17
CA LYS A 35 -17.78 -4.54 13.75
C LYS A 35 -18.01 -5.72 12.79
N GLU A 36 -19.12 -5.74 12.07
CA GLU A 36 -19.43 -6.78 11.08
C GLU A 36 -18.60 -6.62 9.79
N LEU A 37 -18.21 -5.39 9.45
CA LEU A 37 -17.24 -5.09 8.38
C LEU A 37 -15.79 -5.45 8.75
N ALA A 38 -15.49 -5.64 10.05
CA ALA A 38 -14.18 -6.09 10.47
C ALA A 38 -14.02 -7.57 10.12
N ARG A 39 -12.97 -7.92 9.33
CA ARG A 39 -12.71 -9.32 8.96
C ARG A 39 -12.67 -10.20 10.22
N PRO A 40 -13.56 -11.21 10.34
CA PRO A 40 -13.52 -12.11 11.47
C PRO A 40 -12.18 -12.88 11.45
N GLY A 41 -11.43 -12.78 12.55
CA GLY A 41 -10.18 -13.51 12.76
C GLY A 41 -9.05 -12.68 13.39
N PRO A 42 -8.02 -13.32 13.99
CA PRO A 42 -6.86 -12.63 14.52
C PRO A 42 -6.17 -11.82 13.43
N LYS A 43 -5.90 -10.54 13.70
CA LYS A 43 -5.09 -9.71 12.81
C LYS A 43 -3.76 -10.41 12.56
N SER A 44 -3.42 -10.64 11.29
CA SER A 44 -2.14 -11.25 10.95
C SER A 44 -1.00 -10.37 11.49
N LYS A 45 0.18 -10.94 11.76
CA LYS A 45 1.37 -10.18 12.19
C LYS A 45 1.78 -9.04 11.23
N ALA A 46 1.22 -8.98 10.02
CA ALA A 46 1.44 -7.91 9.05
C ALA A 46 0.51 -6.69 9.24
N GLN A 47 -0.51 -6.81 10.09
CA GLN A 47 -1.45 -5.75 10.45
C GLN A 47 -1.10 -5.09 11.81
N THR A 48 0.11 -5.32 12.32
CA THR A 48 0.62 -4.62 13.50
C THR A 48 0.80 -3.14 13.15
N PRO A 49 0.18 -2.20 13.90
CA PRO A 49 0.39 -0.77 13.68
C PRO A 49 1.87 -0.43 13.81
N ALA A 50 2.36 0.51 13.00
CA ALA A 50 3.72 1.00 13.16
C ALA A 50 3.96 1.60 14.56
N PRO A 51 5.21 1.57 15.05
CA PRO A 51 5.62 2.36 16.21
C PRO A 51 5.21 3.84 16.01
N PRO A 52 4.80 4.57 17.06
CA PRO A 52 4.34 5.95 16.92
C PRO A 52 5.33 6.87 16.18
N SER A 53 6.62 6.77 16.49
CA SER A 53 7.71 7.50 15.82
C SER A 53 7.83 7.20 14.32
N GLU A 54 7.29 6.06 13.88
CA GLU A 54 7.35 5.59 12.51
C GLU A 54 6.08 5.91 11.69
N ARG A 55 5.05 6.51 12.31
CA ARG A 55 3.78 6.89 11.66
C ARG A 55 3.89 8.23 10.94
N ILE A 56 4.81 8.32 9.99
CA ILE A 56 5.09 9.56 9.25
C ILE A 56 4.14 9.68 8.05
N LYS A 57 3.46 10.83 7.93
CA LYS A 57 2.56 11.15 6.82
C LYS A 57 3.18 12.25 5.96
N GLY A 58 3.99 11.86 4.98
CA GLY A 58 4.73 12.81 4.15
C GLY A 58 5.79 13.58 4.95
N SER A 59 6.53 14.45 4.26
CA SER A 59 7.40 15.47 4.86
C SER A 59 7.40 16.71 3.96
N GLU A 60 7.94 17.83 4.43
CA GLU A 60 8.07 19.03 3.60
C GLU A 60 8.88 18.76 2.32
N GLU A 61 10.00 18.04 2.46
CA GLU A 61 10.83 17.57 1.34
C GLU A 61 10.12 16.57 0.43
N ASN A 62 9.31 15.68 1.03
CA ASN A 62 8.64 14.60 0.32
C ASN A 62 7.14 14.62 0.63
N ARG A 63 6.45 15.58 0.02
CA ARG A 63 5.02 15.83 0.23
C ARG A 63 4.15 14.58 0.01
N PRO A 64 2.98 14.49 0.66
CA PRO A 64 2.00 13.44 0.36
C PRO A 64 1.71 13.34 -1.14
N GLY A 65 1.62 12.12 -1.68
CA GLY A 65 1.36 11.88 -3.10
C GLY A 65 2.56 12.03 -4.04
N SER A 66 3.75 12.42 -3.57
CA SER A 66 4.98 12.53 -4.39
C SER A 66 5.36 11.26 -5.16
N ALA A 67 4.92 10.09 -4.68
CA ALA A 67 5.13 8.79 -5.32
C ALA A 67 3.87 8.21 -6.01
N ALA A 68 2.81 9.00 -6.20
CA ALA A 68 1.50 8.49 -6.64
C ALA A 68 1.49 7.95 -8.07
N THR A 69 2.17 8.58 -9.02
CA THR A 69 2.21 8.12 -10.43
C THR A 69 3.61 8.22 -11.03
N LYS A 70 3.80 7.65 -12.23
CA LYS A 70 5.04 7.82 -13.02
C LYS A 70 5.33 9.30 -13.31
N SER A 71 4.31 10.10 -13.60
CA SER A 71 4.42 11.51 -13.98
C SER A 71 4.46 12.49 -12.80
N THR A 72 4.10 12.08 -11.58
CA THR A 72 4.20 12.96 -10.41
C THR A 72 5.68 13.34 -10.19
N GLY A 73 6.02 14.58 -10.50
CA GLY A 73 7.39 15.09 -10.70
C GLY A 73 8.12 15.52 -9.43
N GLY A 74 7.99 14.79 -8.33
CA GLY A 74 8.84 15.03 -7.16
C GLY A 74 10.20 14.35 -7.32
N LYS A 75 11.31 15.11 -7.23
CA LYS A 75 12.59 14.52 -6.83
C LYS A 75 12.39 13.97 -5.41
N ILE A 76 12.25 12.65 -5.28
CA ILE A 76 12.18 12.02 -3.97
C ILE A 76 13.59 12.04 -3.39
N ASP A 77 13.75 12.78 -2.31
CA ASP A 77 14.99 12.75 -1.54
C ASP A 77 14.98 11.55 -0.59
N ILE A 78 16.07 10.79 -0.62
CA ILE A 78 16.30 9.64 0.24
C ILE A 78 17.75 9.73 0.73
N GLY A 79 18.00 9.33 1.97
CA GLY A 79 19.36 9.35 2.51
C GLY A 79 20.35 8.56 1.64
N GLU A 80 21.59 9.03 1.57
CA GLU A 80 22.63 8.55 0.65
C GLU A 80 22.81 7.03 0.69
N GLY A 81 22.92 6.44 1.89
CA GLY A 81 23.09 4.98 2.02
C GLY A 81 21.92 4.15 1.47
N THR A 82 20.70 4.71 1.45
CA THR A 82 19.55 4.06 0.82
C THR A 82 19.62 4.18 -0.70
N GLU A 83 20.05 5.35 -1.21
CA GLU A 83 20.24 5.55 -2.63
C GLU A 83 21.30 4.60 -3.20
N GLU A 84 22.41 4.43 -2.50
CA GLU A 84 23.46 3.46 -2.84
C GLU A 84 22.91 2.03 -2.85
N ALA A 85 22.14 1.64 -1.83
CA ALA A 85 21.52 0.32 -1.80
C ALA A 85 20.58 0.06 -3.00
N ILE A 86 19.85 1.09 -3.45
CA ILE A 86 19.00 1.00 -4.65
C ILE A 86 19.85 0.91 -5.92
N LYS A 87 20.93 1.70 -6.03
CA LYS A 87 21.88 1.65 -7.16
C LYS A 87 22.52 0.26 -7.28
N ASN A 88 22.96 -0.32 -6.16
CA ASN A 88 23.55 -1.65 -6.11
C ASN A 88 22.55 -2.72 -6.60
N LYS A 89 21.31 -2.69 -6.11
CA LYS A 89 20.24 -3.60 -6.58
C LYS A 89 19.92 -3.43 -8.07
N LEU A 90 19.95 -2.20 -8.57
CA LEU A 90 19.73 -1.93 -9.99
C LEU A 90 20.88 -2.48 -10.84
N LYS A 91 22.13 -2.36 -10.36
CA LYS A 91 23.32 -2.93 -11.02
C LYS A 91 23.21 -4.46 -11.10
N GLU A 92 22.98 -5.12 -9.96
CA GLU A 92 22.76 -6.57 -9.90
C GLU A 92 21.63 -7.02 -10.85
N TRP A 93 20.55 -6.24 -10.94
CA TRP A 93 19.44 -6.55 -11.83
C TRP A 93 19.83 -6.43 -13.31
N LYS A 94 20.59 -5.39 -13.69
CA LYS A 94 21.06 -5.20 -15.07
C LYS A 94 22.00 -6.32 -15.50
N GLU A 95 22.88 -6.77 -14.61
CA GLU A 95 23.76 -7.91 -14.85
C GLU A 95 22.96 -9.20 -15.07
N LYS A 96 21.87 -9.39 -14.30
CA LYS A 96 21.01 -10.57 -14.42
C LYS A 96 20.07 -10.53 -15.64
N TYR A 97 19.66 -9.35 -16.09
CA TYR A 97 18.68 -9.16 -17.16
C TYR A 97 19.18 -8.15 -18.22
N PRO A 98 20.29 -8.43 -18.93
CA PRO A 98 20.91 -7.48 -19.86
C PRO A 98 19.99 -7.08 -21.02
N ASN A 99 19.09 -7.98 -21.42
CA ASN A 99 18.18 -7.77 -22.55
C ASN A 99 16.84 -7.12 -22.16
N ARG A 100 16.66 -6.74 -20.88
CA ARG A 100 15.41 -6.14 -20.38
C ARG A 100 15.58 -4.65 -20.13
N LYS A 101 14.53 -3.88 -20.40
CA LYS A 101 14.51 -2.45 -20.11
C LYS A 101 14.58 -2.20 -18.60
N ALA A 102 15.68 -1.61 -18.15
CA ALA A 102 15.89 -1.30 -16.74
C ALA A 102 14.95 -0.19 -16.27
N PRO A 103 14.32 -0.34 -15.08
CA PRO A 103 13.62 0.77 -14.44
C PRO A 103 14.57 1.93 -14.12
N SER A 104 14.06 3.16 -14.19
CA SER A 104 14.83 4.35 -13.83
C SER A 104 15.10 4.41 -12.33
N LEU A 105 16.19 5.07 -11.91
CA LEU A 105 16.47 5.31 -10.49
C LEU A 105 15.33 6.06 -9.81
N GLY A 106 14.72 7.05 -10.48
CA GLY A 106 13.56 7.78 -9.96
C GLY A 106 12.35 6.89 -9.72
N THR A 107 12.10 5.92 -10.61
CA THR A 107 11.06 4.89 -10.42
C THR A 107 11.31 4.06 -9.18
N LEU A 108 12.56 3.62 -8.96
CA LEU A 108 12.91 2.82 -7.78
C LEU A 108 12.80 3.63 -6.48
N LYS A 109 13.17 4.92 -6.51
CA LYS A 109 12.95 5.85 -5.39
C LYS A 109 11.46 6.00 -5.05
N LYS A 110 10.58 6.03 -6.06
CA LYS A 110 9.11 6.03 -5.86
C LYS A 110 8.62 4.75 -5.19
N VAL A 111 9.04 3.59 -5.67
CA VAL A 111 8.70 2.29 -5.06
C VAL A 111 9.18 2.23 -3.61
N PHE A 112 10.40 2.70 -3.33
CA PHE A 112 10.93 2.80 -1.98
C PHE A 112 10.04 3.69 -1.10
N ARG A 113 9.68 4.89 -1.56
CA ARG A 113 8.81 5.82 -0.82
C ARG A 113 7.42 5.23 -0.55
N ARG A 114 6.80 4.54 -1.52
CA ARG A 114 5.54 3.80 -1.32
C ARG A 114 5.67 2.73 -0.25
N GLY A 115 6.79 2.00 -0.26
CA GLY A 115 7.09 1.00 0.75
C GLY A 115 7.22 1.58 2.16
N ALA A 116 7.95 2.69 2.28
CA ALA A 116 8.08 3.42 3.53
C ALA A 116 6.72 3.94 4.04
N GLY A 117 5.86 4.46 3.15
CA GLY A 117 4.52 4.91 3.52
C GLY A 117 3.60 3.78 3.99
N ALA A 118 3.67 2.61 3.34
CA ALA A 118 2.93 1.42 3.79
C ALA A 118 3.36 1.00 5.20
N TYR A 119 4.67 0.99 5.46
CA TYR A 119 5.23 0.70 6.79
C TYR A 119 4.68 1.67 7.83
N SER A 120 4.56 2.96 7.53
CA SER A 120 4.02 3.97 8.46
C SER A 120 2.55 3.76 8.86
N THR A 121 1.79 2.95 8.11
CA THR A 121 0.43 2.55 8.50
C THR A 121 0.45 1.25 9.31
N SER A 122 1.10 0.23 8.77
CA SER A 122 1.22 -1.10 9.39
C SER A 122 2.43 -1.83 8.85
N PHE A 123 3.03 -2.69 9.66
CA PHE A 123 4.20 -3.45 9.25
C PHE A 123 4.22 -4.86 9.83
N ARG A 124 5.10 -5.70 9.30
CA ARG A 124 5.47 -6.98 9.90
C ARG A 124 6.65 -6.74 10.85
N PRO A 125 6.53 -7.00 12.16
CA PRO A 125 7.59 -6.73 13.14
C PRO A 125 8.91 -7.44 12.88
N THR A 126 8.88 -8.60 12.22
CA THR A 126 10.07 -9.40 11.95
C THR A 126 10.22 -9.74 10.48
N ILE A 127 11.47 -9.91 10.05
CA ILE A 127 11.86 -10.46 8.74
C ILE A 127 12.17 -11.96 8.86
N ARG A 128 12.75 -12.56 7.81
CA ARG A 128 13.18 -13.96 7.83
C ARG A 128 14.19 -14.19 8.97
N GLY A 129 14.03 -15.29 9.70
CA GLY A 129 14.92 -15.64 10.81
C GLY A 129 14.66 -14.84 12.10
N GLY A 130 13.48 -14.25 12.26
CA GLY A 130 13.06 -13.60 13.52
C GLY A 130 13.69 -12.24 13.80
N LYS A 131 14.56 -11.73 12.92
CA LYS A 131 15.21 -10.42 13.08
C LYS A 131 14.18 -9.29 13.04
N PRO A 132 14.37 -8.20 13.80
CA PRO A 132 13.52 -7.02 13.72
C PRO A 132 13.46 -6.45 12.30
N ASN A 133 12.29 -5.97 11.92
CA ASN A 133 12.07 -5.30 10.66
C ASN A 133 12.18 -3.79 10.85
N SER A 134 12.63 -3.09 9.81
CA SER A 134 12.73 -1.63 9.80
C SER A 134 12.05 -1.06 8.56
N ARG A 135 11.70 0.23 8.60
CA ARG A 135 11.09 0.93 7.45
C ARG A 135 11.93 0.79 6.18
N ASN A 136 13.25 0.97 6.30
CA ASN A 136 14.17 0.88 5.18
C ASN A 136 14.24 -0.55 4.63
N ALA A 137 14.29 -1.56 5.50
CA ALA A 137 14.28 -2.97 5.09
C ALA A 137 12.98 -3.34 4.35
N TRP A 138 11.83 -2.86 4.84
CA TRP A 138 10.53 -3.05 4.21
C TRP A 138 10.47 -2.41 2.81
N ALA A 139 10.92 -1.16 2.71
CA ALA A 139 10.92 -0.41 1.46
C ALA A 139 11.88 -1.03 0.43
N LEU A 140 13.08 -1.45 0.83
CA LEU A 140 14.04 -2.15 -0.04
C LEU A 140 13.51 -3.52 -0.50
N ALA A 141 12.77 -4.24 0.34
CA ALA A 141 12.15 -5.51 -0.05
C ALA A 141 11.11 -5.30 -1.18
N ARG A 142 10.39 -4.18 -1.16
CA ARG A 142 9.48 -3.82 -2.26
C ARG A 142 10.22 -3.43 -3.53
N VAL A 143 11.32 -2.68 -3.43
CA VAL A 143 12.21 -2.41 -4.58
C VAL A 143 12.70 -3.72 -5.21
N SER A 144 13.16 -4.68 -4.40
CA SER A 144 13.57 -6.00 -4.90
C SER A 144 12.42 -6.78 -5.56
N LYS A 145 11.19 -6.68 -5.04
CA LYS A 145 10.01 -7.28 -5.67
C LYS A 145 9.62 -6.61 -6.98
N PHE A 146 9.69 -5.29 -7.04
CA PHE A 146 9.45 -4.53 -8.26
C PHE A 146 10.48 -4.87 -9.34
N LEU A 147 11.77 -4.98 -8.99
CA LEU A 147 12.82 -5.46 -9.90
C LEU A 147 12.55 -6.90 -10.37
N LYS A 148 12.12 -7.81 -9.48
CA LYS A 148 11.71 -9.15 -9.89
C LYS A 148 10.59 -9.11 -10.94
N MET A 149 9.59 -8.25 -10.74
CA MET A 149 8.48 -8.05 -11.67
C MET A 149 8.96 -7.47 -13.01
N ALA A 150 9.83 -6.47 -13.00
CA ALA A 150 10.45 -5.88 -14.20
C ALA A 150 11.25 -6.90 -15.01
N GLY A 151 11.87 -7.87 -14.32
CA GLY A 151 12.59 -8.99 -14.95
C GLY A 151 11.67 -10.08 -15.53
N GLY A 152 10.34 -9.93 -15.46
CA GLY A 152 9.37 -10.92 -15.91
C GLY A 152 9.15 -12.07 -14.92
N GLY A 153 9.67 -11.98 -13.69
CA GLY A 153 9.48 -12.99 -12.68
C GLY A 153 8.06 -12.99 -12.10
N GLU A 154 7.59 -14.16 -11.68
CA GLU A 154 6.26 -14.28 -11.06
C GLU A 154 6.21 -13.57 -9.70
N VAL A 155 5.18 -12.73 -9.54
CA VAL A 155 4.87 -11.99 -8.32
C VAL A 155 3.37 -12.06 -8.07
N LYS A 156 2.97 -12.18 -6.79
CA LYS A 156 1.55 -12.15 -6.39
C LYS A 156 0.88 -10.86 -6.87
N GLU A 157 -0.39 -10.98 -7.23
CA GLU A 157 -1.18 -9.88 -7.77
C GLU A 157 -1.24 -8.65 -6.84
N SER A 158 -1.24 -8.86 -5.52
CA SER A 158 -1.19 -7.78 -4.54
C SER A 158 0.01 -6.85 -4.68
N TYR A 159 1.17 -7.35 -5.09
CA TYR A 159 2.34 -6.50 -5.35
C TYR A 159 2.26 -5.82 -6.72
N ARG A 160 1.69 -6.49 -7.72
CA ARG A 160 1.44 -5.90 -9.05
C ARG A 160 0.46 -4.74 -8.95
N LYS A 161 -0.62 -4.89 -8.18
CA LYS A 161 -1.57 -3.81 -7.88
C LYS A 161 -0.92 -2.63 -7.13
N ALA A 162 0.10 -2.89 -6.32
CA ALA A 162 0.67 -1.86 -5.45
C ALA A 162 1.76 -1.02 -6.12
N ASP A 163 2.59 -1.63 -6.98
CA ASP A 163 3.73 -0.95 -7.64
C ASP A 163 3.80 -1.18 -9.15
N GLY A 164 2.91 -1.99 -9.74
CA GLY A 164 2.97 -2.36 -11.17
C GLY A 164 2.61 -1.21 -12.11
N ASP A 165 1.88 -0.20 -11.66
CA ASP A 165 1.63 1.03 -12.40
C ASP A 165 2.92 1.83 -12.69
N LEU A 166 4.02 1.51 -12.02
CA LEU A 166 5.33 2.14 -12.21
C LEU A 166 6.25 1.39 -13.19
N LEU A 167 5.85 0.23 -13.71
CA LEU A 167 6.60 -0.52 -14.74
C LEU A 167 6.36 0.06 -16.13
#